data_AF-A0A1J4KBN1-F1
#
_entry.id   AF-A0A1J4KBN1-F1
#
_cell.length_a   1.000
_cell.length_b   1.000
_cell.length_c   1.000
_cell.angle_alpha   90.00
_cell.angle_beta   90.00
_cell.angle_gamma   90.00
#
_symmetry.space_group_name_H-M   'P 1'
#
loop_
_entity.id
_entity.type
_entity.pdbx_description
1 polymer ?
#
loop_
_entity_poly.entity_id
_entity_poly.type
_entity_poly.pdbx_seq_one_letter_code
_entity_poly.pdbx_strand_id
1 'polypeptide(L)'
;MTESEVKITIEEIGYLKVLEYFDSSLKATQNQWNVYFDTVDFDLRKSRRNLRLRSVRAGKEPTKWIVTVKRPGVFRNGIAIRPERNYEIPNEIAQEILAHPCDIMKNIPKKARKYLKDCVDWKFRIVGDYITIRRVISFEDLTIEADETILPNKEKLYELEIECDEPQIAKQKMKEINVRYVNSSVSKLGFLLNLRSSQRTSRVFSEL
;
A
#
# COMPACT_ATOMS: atom_id res chain seq x y z
N MET A 1 2.49 9.06 14.23
CA MET A 1 3.75 8.54 13.68
C MET A 1 3.80 9.07 12.28
N THR A 2 4.90 9.74 11.96
CA THR A 2 5.18 10.16 10.60
C THR A 2 6.08 9.07 10.05
N GLU A 3 5.63 8.39 9.00
CA GLU A 3 6.40 7.36 8.33
C GLU A 3 7.26 8.04 7.26
N SER A 4 8.52 7.62 7.17
CA SER A 4 9.50 8.06 6.17
C SER A 4 9.98 6.83 5.41
N GLU A 5 9.81 6.86 4.10
CA GLU A 5 10.17 5.75 3.23
C GLU A 5 10.95 6.25 2.00
N VAL A 6 12.00 5.51 1.63
CA VAL A 6 12.57 5.59 0.29
C VAL A 6 11.75 4.70 -0.62
N LYS A 7 11.37 5.22 -1.79
CA LYS A 7 10.54 4.51 -2.74
C LYS A 7 11.06 4.69 -4.16
N ILE A 8 11.44 3.57 -4.78
CA ILE A 8 11.97 3.52 -6.12
C ILE A 8 11.19 2.53 -6.98
N THR A 9 11.06 2.86 -8.26
CA THR A 9 10.44 2.01 -9.27
C THR A 9 11.56 1.36 -10.08
N ILE A 10 11.43 0.05 -10.28
CA ILE A 10 12.39 -0.76 -11.03
C ILE A 10 11.68 -1.53 -12.13
N GLU A 11 12.42 -1.86 -13.18
CA GLU A 11 11.93 -2.78 -14.21
C GLU A 11 11.93 -4.22 -13.68
N GLU A 12 11.11 -5.07 -14.27
CA GLU A 12 10.97 -6.48 -13.89
C GLU A 12 12.33 -7.21 -13.82
N ILE A 13 13.18 -7.02 -14.81
CA ILE A 13 14.53 -7.63 -14.84
C ILE A 13 15.36 -7.15 -13.64
N GLY A 14 15.27 -5.86 -13.29
CA GLY A 14 15.93 -5.31 -12.10
C GLY A 14 15.37 -5.89 -10.81
N TYR A 15 14.04 -6.04 -10.72
CA TYR A 15 13.36 -6.65 -9.57
C TYR A 15 13.81 -8.08 -9.35
N LEU A 16 13.85 -8.90 -10.40
CA LEU A 16 14.31 -10.29 -10.30
C LEU A 16 15.77 -10.38 -9.83
N LYS A 17 16.66 -9.50 -10.31
CA LYS A 17 18.05 -9.41 -9.84
C LYS A 17 18.15 -9.07 -8.36
N VAL A 18 17.30 -8.16 -7.87
CA VAL A 18 17.26 -7.82 -6.44
C VAL A 18 16.86 -9.04 -5.62
N LEU A 19 15.84 -9.79 -6.08
CA LEU A 19 15.41 -10.99 -5.38
C LEU A 19 16.49 -12.08 -5.35
N GLU A 20 17.17 -12.29 -6.47
CA GLU A 20 18.29 -13.23 -6.56
C GLU A 20 19.45 -12.83 -5.64
N TYR A 21 19.82 -11.54 -5.65
CA TYR A 21 20.89 -11.00 -4.81
C TYR A 21 20.60 -11.18 -3.31
N PHE A 22 19.34 -11.06 -2.90
CA PHE A 22 18.92 -11.13 -1.50
C PHE A 22 18.24 -12.44 -1.09
N ASP A 23 18.33 -13.51 -1.87
CA ASP A 23 17.59 -14.76 -1.61
C ASP A 23 17.82 -15.30 -0.19
N SER A 24 19.08 -15.32 0.25
CA SER A 24 19.48 -15.74 1.61
C SER A 24 19.00 -14.81 2.74
N SER A 25 18.57 -13.60 2.39
CA SER A 25 18.14 -12.55 3.33
C SER A 25 16.62 -12.33 3.34
N LEU A 26 15.88 -13.12 2.56
CA LEU A 26 14.42 -13.10 2.54
C LEU A 26 13.86 -13.53 3.90
N LYS A 27 13.07 -12.66 4.53
CA LYS A 27 12.43 -12.93 5.83
C LYS A 27 11.00 -13.41 5.69
N ALA A 28 10.25 -12.84 4.75
CA ALA A 28 8.86 -13.21 4.53
C ALA A 28 8.40 -12.87 3.11
N THR A 29 7.42 -13.64 2.63
CA THR A 29 6.61 -13.28 1.47
C THR A 29 5.17 -13.08 1.93
N GLN A 30 4.62 -11.90 1.67
CA GLN A 30 3.28 -11.49 2.06
C GLN A 30 2.42 -11.29 0.81
N ASN A 31 1.29 -11.98 0.76
CA ASN A 31 0.25 -11.71 -0.23
C ASN A 31 -0.72 -10.69 0.37
N GLN A 32 -0.82 -9.53 -0.28
CA GLN A 32 -1.62 -8.41 0.20
C GLN A 32 -2.74 -8.09 -0.78
N TRP A 33 -3.98 -7.98 -0.29
CA TRP A 33 -5.08 -7.39 -1.05
C TRP A 33 -5.37 -6.00 -0.51
N ASN A 34 -5.28 -4.99 -1.37
CA ASN A 34 -5.40 -3.58 -0.98
C ASN A 34 -6.68 -3.00 -1.59
N VAL A 35 -7.67 -2.66 -0.76
CA VAL A 35 -8.96 -2.08 -1.17
C VAL A 35 -9.04 -0.63 -0.70
N TYR A 36 -9.37 0.30 -1.60
CA TYR A 36 -9.44 1.72 -1.30
C TYR A 36 -10.86 2.24 -1.29
N PHE A 37 -11.10 3.20 -0.39
CA PHE A 37 -12.40 3.82 -0.17
C PHE A 37 -12.30 5.33 -0.34
N ASP A 38 -13.28 5.90 -1.03
CA ASP A 38 -13.46 7.35 -1.16
C ASP A 38 -14.93 7.66 -1.44
N THR A 39 -15.31 8.94 -1.49
CA THR A 39 -16.63 9.37 -1.95
C THR A 39 -16.77 9.22 -3.47
N VAL A 40 -17.98 9.46 -3.99
CA VAL A 40 -18.19 9.49 -5.46
C VAL A 40 -17.31 10.55 -6.14
N ASP A 41 -17.06 11.65 -5.43
CA ASP A 41 -16.33 12.82 -5.90
C ASP A 41 -14.84 12.80 -5.53
N PHE A 42 -14.34 11.71 -4.94
CA PHE A 42 -12.94 11.55 -4.53
C PHE A 42 -12.45 12.61 -3.52
N ASP A 43 -13.25 12.91 -2.51
CA ASP A 43 -12.97 13.98 -1.56
C ASP A 43 -11.77 13.70 -0.64
N LEU A 44 -11.50 12.43 -0.29
CA LEU A 44 -10.24 12.07 0.39
C LEU A 44 -9.04 12.35 -0.52
N ARG A 45 -9.09 11.91 -1.77
CA ARG A 45 -8.02 12.18 -2.74
C ARG A 45 -7.78 13.68 -2.94
N LYS A 46 -8.84 14.48 -3.13
CA LYS A 46 -8.76 15.95 -3.26
C LYS A 46 -8.08 16.58 -2.06
N SER A 47 -8.34 16.04 -0.87
CA SER A 47 -7.70 16.47 0.38
C SER A 47 -6.36 15.75 0.66
N ARG A 48 -5.77 15.05 -0.32
CA ARG A 48 -4.50 14.31 -0.24
C ARG A 48 -4.47 13.29 0.90
N ARG A 49 -5.61 12.66 1.17
CA ARG A 49 -5.79 11.57 2.13
C ARG A 49 -6.12 10.28 1.40
N ASN A 50 -5.92 9.15 2.08
CA ASN A 50 -6.51 7.90 1.64
C ASN A 50 -6.98 7.06 2.83
N LEU A 51 -7.96 6.22 2.55
CA LEU A 51 -8.48 5.20 3.44
C LEU A 51 -8.37 3.87 2.71
N ARG A 52 -7.70 2.90 3.33
CA ARG A 52 -7.44 1.59 2.76
C ARG A 52 -7.76 0.50 3.76
N LEU A 53 -8.40 -0.56 3.29
CA LEU A 53 -8.45 -1.85 3.96
C LEU A 53 -7.46 -2.77 3.27
N ARG A 54 -6.61 -3.45 4.03
CA ARG A 54 -5.62 -4.39 3.52
C ARG A 54 -5.80 -5.74 4.18
N SER A 55 -5.91 -6.82 3.39
CA SER A 55 -5.65 -8.17 3.89
C SER A 55 -4.17 -8.50 3.72
N VAL A 56 -3.58 -9.23 4.66
CA VAL A 56 -2.19 -9.70 4.60
C VAL A 56 -2.15 -11.16 4.98
N ARG A 57 -1.66 -12.01 4.07
CA ARG A 57 -1.41 -13.44 4.31
C ARG A 57 0.07 -13.75 4.12
N ALA A 58 0.72 -14.28 5.15
CA ALA A 58 2.13 -14.65 5.14
C ALA A 58 2.30 -16.12 5.52
N GLY A 59 2.73 -16.97 4.59
CA GLY A 59 2.90 -18.40 4.83
C GLY A 59 1.60 -19.08 5.30
N LYS A 60 1.68 -19.76 6.46
CA LYS A 60 0.55 -20.47 7.11
C LYS A 60 -0.17 -19.63 8.18
N GLU A 61 0.26 -18.40 8.40
CA GLU A 61 -0.35 -17.52 9.41
C GLU A 61 -1.79 -17.15 9.01
N PRO A 62 -2.68 -16.92 10.01
CA PRO A 62 -4.01 -16.37 9.74
C PRO A 62 -3.93 -15.03 8.98
N THR A 63 -4.90 -14.81 8.09
CA THR A 63 -5.02 -13.55 7.37
C THR A 63 -5.28 -12.41 8.36
N LYS A 64 -4.45 -11.37 8.30
CA LYS A 64 -4.64 -10.14 9.06
C LYS A 64 -5.36 -9.10 8.22
N TRP A 65 -6.22 -8.32 8.85
CA TRP A 65 -6.92 -7.20 8.22
C TRP A 65 -6.51 -5.89 8.87
N ILE A 66 -6.13 -4.91 8.06
CA ILE A 66 -5.55 -3.65 8.52
C ILE A 66 -6.27 -2.48 7.85
N VAL A 67 -6.82 -1.59 8.66
CA VAL A 67 -7.31 -0.29 8.20
C VAL A 67 -6.16 0.71 8.28
N THR A 68 -5.82 1.29 7.14
CA THR A 68 -4.81 2.35 7.01
C THR A 68 -5.49 3.68 6.72
N VAL A 69 -5.11 4.72 7.47
CA VAL A 69 -5.43 6.12 7.12
C VAL A 69 -4.13 6.88 6.89
N LYS A 70 -3.90 7.34 5.66
CA LYS A 70 -2.78 8.23 5.33
C LYS A 70 -3.27 9.67 5.20
N ARG A 71 -2.52 10.61 5.80
CA ARG A 71 -2.76 12.06 5.72
C ARG A 71 -1.83 12.73 4.71
N PRO A 72 -2.08 14.01 4.37
CA PRO A 72 -1.19 14.75 3.48
C PRO A 72 0.25 14.70 3.98
N GLY A 73 1.15 14.44 3.06
CA GLY A 73 2.58 14.36 3.30
C GLY A 73 3.36 14.92 2.12
N VAL A 74 4.67 14.75 2.17
CA VAL A 74 5.60 15.13 1.11
C VAL A 74 6.01 13.88 0.35
N PHE A 75 5.97 13.93 -0.97
CA PHE A 75 6.58 12.90 -1.80
C PHE A 75 7.44 13.60 -2.86
N ARG A 76 8.75 13.50 -2.72
CA ARG A 76 9.70 14.19 -3.59
C ARG A 76 10.97 13.37 -3.73
N ASN A 77 11.48 13.27 -4.95
CA ASN A 77 12.73 12.58 -5.25
C ASN A 77 12.77 11.16 -4.66
N GLY A 78 11.69 10.40 -4.76
CA GLY A 78 11.63 9.02 -4.26
C GLY A 78 11.70 8.90 -2.74
N ILE A 79 11.37 9.97 -2.00
CA ILE A 79 11.25 9.95 -0.54
C ILE A 79 9.84 10.39 -0.19
N ALA A 80 9.10 9.50 0.49
CA ALA A 80 7.74 9.77 0.97
C ALA A 80 7.77 9.94 2.49
N ILE A 81 7.28 11.08 2.96
CA ILE A 81 7.15 11.40 4.38
C ILE A 81 5.70 11.76 4.64
N ARG A 82 4.98 10.93 5.39
CA ARG A 82 3.54 11.11 5.58
C ARG A 82 3.08 10.63 6.95
N PRO A 83 2.11 11.32 7.59
CA PRO A 83 1.46 10.76 8.76
C PRO A 83 0.58 9.57 8.35
N GLU A 84 0.86 8.43 8.96
CA GLU A 84 0.17 7.17 8.70
C GLU A 84 -0.29 6.53 10.01
N ARG A 85 -1.46 5.90 9.96
CA ARG A 85 -1.97 5.09 11.07
C ARG A 85 -2.55 3.80 10.52
N ASN A 86 -2.02 2.70 11.03
CA ASN A 86 -2.47 1.35 10.76
C ASN A 86 -3.19 0.80 12.00
N TYR A 87 -4.34 0.17 11.78
CA TYR A 87 -5.12 -0.47 12.84
C TYR A 87 -5.55 -1.85 12.37
N GLU A 88 -5.07 -2.88 13.06
CA GLU A 88 -5.56 -4.24 12.86
C GLU A 88 -7.04 -4.34 13.30
N ILE A 89 -7.84 -5.06 12.52
CA ILE A 89 -9.25 -5.30 12.78
C ILE A 89 -9.59 -6.79 12.64
N PRO A 90 -10.64 -7.28 13.32
CA PRO A 90 -11.15 -8.64 13.11
C PRO A 90 -11.65 -8.85 11.67
N ASN A 91 -11.63 -10.11 11.23
CA ASN A 91 -12.10 -10.50 9.90
C ASN A 91 -13.57 -10.11 9.68
N GLU A 92 -14.42 -10.28 10.69
CA GLU A 92 -15.85 -10.00 10.63
C GLU A 92 -16.11 -8.51 10.32
N ILE A 93 -15.33 -7.62 10.95
CA ILE A 93 -15.40 -6.17 10.68
C ILE A 93 -14.90 -5.85 9.27
N ALA A 94 -13.87 -6.56 8.79
CA ALA A 94 -13.38 -6.38 7.42
C ALA A 94 -14.44 -6.78 6.39
N GLN A 95 -15.11 -7.93 6.58
CA GLN A 95 -16.19 -8.38 5.71
C GLN A 95 -17.37 -7.40 5.73
N GLU A 96 -17.75 -6.90 6.91
CA GLU A 96 -18.80 -5.88 7.03
C GLU A 96 -18.47 -4.59 6.26
N ILE A 97 -17.21 -4.13 6.33
CA ILE A 97 -16.75 -2.95 5.57
C ILE A 97 -16.81 -3.21 4.06
N LEU A 98 -16.47 -4.42 3.60
CA LEU A 98 -16.49 -4.77 2.18
C LEU A 98 -17.92 -4.91 1.65
N ALA A 99 -18.82 -5.51 2.43
CA ALA A 99 -20.23 -5.66 2.08
C ALA A 99 -20.98 -4.32 2.11
N HIS A 100 -20.64 -3.45 3.06
CA HIS A 100 -21.31 -2.17 3.29
C HIS A 100 -20.32 -1.00 3.31
N PRO A 101 -19.66 -0.69 2.18
CA PRO A 101 -18.61 0.33 2.12
C PRO A 101 -19.11 1.74 2.44
N CYS A 102 -20.41 2.01 2.25
CA CYS A 102 -21.04 3.28 2.63
C CYS A 102 -21.05 3.52 4.15
N ASP A 103 -20.96 2.45 4.94
CA ASP A 103 -21.00 2.46 6.40
C ASP A 103 -19.62 2.29 7.05
N ILE A 104 -18.53 2.37 6.27
CA ILE A 104 -17.16 2.17 6.75
C ILE A 104 -16.85 2.99 8.02
N MET A 105 -17.36 4.22 8.15
CA MET A 105 -17.15 5.07 9.32
C MET A 105 -17.72 4.48 10.62
N LYS A 106 -18.76 3.66 10.54
CA LYS A 106 -19.35 2.96 11.71
C LYS A 106 -18.44 1.83 12.18
N ASN A 107 -17.82 1.12 11.23
CA ASN A 107 -17.10 -0.12 11.45
C ASN A 107 -15.60 0.06 11.74
N ILE A 108 -14.97 1.12 11.25
CA ILE A 108 -13.54 1.34 11.54
C ILE A 108 -13.27 1.69 13.02
N PRO A 109 -12.07 1.37 13.54
CA PRO A 109 -11.70 1.67 14.92
C PRO A 109 -11.90 3.13 15.30
N LYS A 110 -12.33 3.40 16.54
CA LYS A 110 -12.56 4.79 17.04
C LYS A 110 -11.33 5.69 16.82
N LYS A 111 -10.12 5.15 16.95
CA LYS A 111 -8.86 5.88 16.70
C LYS A 111 -8.71 6.26 15.22
N ALA A 112 -9.09 5.39 14.28
CA ALA A 112 -9.12 5.70 12.84
C ALA A 112 -10.19 6.78 12.53
N ARG A 113 -11.39 6.67 13.10
CA ARG A 113 -12.44 7.69 12.94
C ARG A 113 -12.00 9.07 13.41
N LYS A 114 -11.28 9.17 14.53
CA LYS A 114 -10.73 10.45 15.02
C LYS A 114 -9.82 11.11 13.97
N TYR A 115 -9.13 10.31 13.14
CA TYR A 115 -8.31 10.82 12.05
C TYR A 115 -9.13 11.31 10.84
N LEU A 116 -10.40 10.91 10.73
CA LEU A 116 -11.36 11.21 9.67
C LEU A 116 -12.64 11.89 10.23
N LYS A 117 -12.49 12.67 11.31
CA LYS A 117 -13.64 13.25 12.04
C LYS A 117 -14.48 14.21 11.20
N ASP A 118 -13.90 14.79 10.16
CA ASP A 118 -14.56 15.67 9.18
C ASP A 118 -15.29 14.90 8.07
N CYS A 119 -15.21 13.57 8.08
CA CYS A 119 -15.80 12.70 7.07
C CYS A 119 -16.96 11.85 7.62
N VAL A 120 -17.49 12.17 8.81
CA VAL A 120 -18.48 11.32 9.51
C VAL A 120 -19.76 11.13 8.70
N ASP A 121 -20.21 12.17 8.00
CA ASP A 121 -21.44 12.15 7.20
C ASP A 121 -21.20 11.76 5.73
N TRP A 122 -19.96 11.41 5.37
CA TRP A 122 -19.61 11.07 4.00
C TRP A 122 -20.08 9.66 3.65
N LYS A 123 -20.58 9.50 2.42
CA LYS A 123 -20.92 8.19 1.86
C LYS A 123 -19.76 7.67 1.05
N PHE A 124 -19.10 6.65 1.59
CA PHE A 124 -17.97 6.00 0.95
C PHE A 124 -18.41 4.92 -0.04
N ARG A 125 -17.54 4.62 -0.99
CA ARG A 125 -17.60 3.46 -1.87
C ARG A 125 -16.21 2.89 -2.06
N ILE A 126 -16.13 1.66 -2.53
CA ILE A 126 -14.88 1.11 -3.05
C ILE A 126 -14.55 1.84 -4.36
N VAL A 127 -13.36 2.43 -4.42
CA VAL A 127 -12.87 3.14 -5.62
C VAL A 127 -11.87 2.33 -6.44
N GLY A 128 -11.44 1.20 -5.89
CA GLY A 128 -10.66 0.19 -6.56
C GLY A 128 -9.80 -0.62 -5.60
N ASP A 129 -9.12 -1.61 -6.16
CA ASP A 129 -8.23 -2.51 -5.43
C ASP A 129 -7.06 -2.98 -6.30
N TYR A 130 -6.08 -3.62 -5.65
CA TYR A 130 -5.02 -4.35 -6.32
C TYR A 130 -4.40 -5.39 -5.38
N ILE A 131 -3.63 -6.31 -5.95
CA ILE A 131 -2.84 -7.28 -5.20
C ILE A 131 -1.38 -6.82 -5.15
N THR A 132 -0.71 -7.07 -4.04
CA THR A 132 0.75 -6.91 -3.93
C THR A 132 1.34 -8.20 -3.35
N ILE A 133 2.35 -8.74 -4.03
CA ILE A 133 3.24 -9.76 -3.49
C ILE A 133 4.45 -9.01 -2.94
N ARG A 134 4.51 -8.87 -1.62
CA ARG A 134 5.59 -8.18 -0.91
C ARG A 134 6.60 -9.17 -0.39
N ARG A 135 7.86 -9.01 -0.76
CA ARG A 135 9.00 -9.76 -0.22
C ARG A 135 9.73 -8.86 0.76
N VAL A 136 9.74 -9.25 2.03
CA VAL A 136 10.39 -8.51 3.11
C VAL A 136 11.80 -9.07 3.26
N ILE A 137 12.79 -8.21 3.05
CA ILE A 137 14.20 -8.56 2.97
C ILE A 137 14.94 -7.78 4.05
N SER A 138 15.80 -8.46 4.80
CA SER A 138 16.72 -7.81 5.75
C SER A 138 17.97 -7.38 5.00
N PHE A 139 18.39 -6.13 5.15
CA PHE A 139 19.63 -5.65 4.57
C PHE A 139 20.34 -4.73 5.55
N GLU A 140 21.39 -5.25 6.20
CA GLU A 140 22.05 -4.60 7.34
C GLU A 140 21.03 -4.23 8.43
N ASP A 141 20.93 -2.94 8.76
CA ASP A 141 19.97 -2.34 9.69
C ASP A 141 18.66 -1.91 9.03
N LEU A 142 18.51 -2.11 7.72
CA LEU A 142 17.34 -1.73 6.94
C LEU A 142 16.42 -2.92 6.68
N THR A 143 15.13 -2.59 6.47
CA THR A 143 14.15 -3.52 5.92
C THR A 143 13.74 -3.04 4.54
N ILE A 144 13.98 -3.88 3.53
CA ILE A 144 13.54 -3.65 2.16
C ILE A 144 12.22 -4.40 1.95
N GLU A 145 11.21 -3.68 1.48
CA GLU A 145 9.96 -4.24 1.00
C GLU A 145 9.98 -4.24 -0.53
N ALA A 146 10.25 -5.40 -1.12
CA ALA A 146 10.26 -5.60 -2.56
C ALA A 146 8.87 -6.00 -3.06
N ASP A 147 8.16 -5.06 -3.67
CA ASP A 147 6.77 -5.18 -4.06
C ASP A 147 6.60 -5.51 -5.55
N GLU A 148 5.93 -6.61 -5.83
CA GLU A 148 5.29 -6.90 -7.12
C GLU A 148 3.79 -6.58 -7.00
N THR A 149 3.35 -5.46 -7.56
CA THR A 149 1.95 -5.04 -7.53
C THR A 149 1.27 -5.43 -8.84
N ILE A 150 0.13 -6.11 -8.73
CA ILE A 150 -0.69 -6.56 -9.86
C ILE A 150 -1.99 -5.75 -9.85
N LEU A 151 -2.16 -4.88 -10.83
CA LEU A 151 -3.37 -4.08 -11.02
C LEU A 151 -4.51 -4.93 -11.60
N PRO A 152 -5.78 -4.52 -11.51
CA PRO A 152 -6.90 -5.32 -12.01
C PRO A 152 -6.90 -5.57 -13.52
N ASN A 153 -6.27 -4.68 -14.31
CA ASN A 153 -6.02 -4.89 -15.74
C ASN A 153 -4.84 -5.83 -16.05
N LYS A 154 -4.26 -6.46 -15.02
CA LYS A 154 -3.09 -7.37 -15.06
C LYS A 154 -1.75 -6.69 -15.34
N GLU A 155 -1.70 -5.37 -15.43
CA GLU A 155 -0.42 -4.65 -15.46
C GLU A 155 0.31 -4.85 -14.13
N LYS A 156 1.64 -5.02 -14.22
CA LYS A 156 2.51 -5.21 -13.08
C LYS A 156 3.38 -3.98 -12.84
N LEU A 157 3.60 -3.67 -11.57
CA LEU A 157 4.48 -2.61 -11.12
C LEU A 157 5.46 -3.19 -10.10
N TYR A 158 6.74 -2.87 -10.26
CA TYR A 158 7.79 -3.33 -9.37
C TYR A 158 8.40 -2.14 -8.63
N GLU A 159 8.36 -2.20 -7.30
CA GLU A 159 8.86 -1.13 -6.44
C GLU A 159 9.70 -1.71 -5.30
N LEU A 160 10.72 -0.97 -4.87
CA LEU A 160 11.39 -1.22 -3.59
C LEU A 160 11.05 -0.07 -2.65
N GLU A 161 10.50 -0.41 -1.50
CA GLU A 161 10.19 0.51 -0.40
C GLU A 161 11.14 0.22 0.77
N ILE A 162 11.69 1.25 1.41
CA ILE A 162 12.54 1.13 2.60
C ILE A 162 12.05 2.12 3.63
N GLU A 163 11.39 1.61 4.68
CA GLU A 163 11.07 2.41 5.85
C GLU A 163 12.36 2.76 6.61
N CYS A 164 12.60 4.06 6.82
CA CYS A 164 13.82 4.53 7.45
C CYS A 164 13.69 5.96 7.99
N ASP A 165 14.40 6.22 9.09
CA ASP A 165 14.52 7.56 9.67
C ASP A 165 15.48 8.44 8.86
N GLU A 166 16.47 7.84 8.17
CA GLU A 166 17.50 8.52 7.39
C GLU A 166 17.44 8.16 5.90
N PRO A 167 16.50 8.73 5.13
CA PRO A 167 16.22 8.30 3.76
C PRO A 167 17.36 8.57 2.76
N GLN A 168 18.24 9.53 3.04
CA GLN A 168 19.41 9.77 2.18
C GLN A 168 20.46 8.66 2.32
N ILE A 169 20.65 8.13 3.54
CA ILE A 169 21.57 7.01 3.77
C ILE A 169 21.01 5.75 3.12
N ALA A 170 19.73 5.45 3.33
CA ALA A 170 19.07 4.30 2.69
C ALA A 170 19.19 4.35 1.16
N LYS A 171 19.02 5.53 0.54
CA LYS A 171 19.23 5.70 -0.91
C LYS A 171 20.66 5.44 -1.36
N GLN A 172 21.65 5.80 -0.55
CA GLN A 172 23.04 5.56 -0.89
C GLN A 172 23.35 4.05 -0.87
N LYS A 173 22.90 3.34 0.17
CA LYS A 173 23.03 1.87 0.27
C LYS A 173 22.36 1.16 -0.90
N MET A 174 21.21 1.66 -1.39
CA MET A 174 20.54 1.11 -2.56
C MET A 174 21.35 1.15 -3.86
N LYS A 175 22.34 2.05 -3.99
CA LYS A 175 23.21 2.07 -5.17
C LYS A 175 24.11 0.83 -5.24
N GLU A 176 24.36 0.17 -4.12
CA GLU A 176 25.24 -1.00 -4.03
C GLU A 176 24.63 -2.24 -4.70
N ILE A 177 23.29 -2.32 -4.77
CA ILE A 177 22.55 -3.43 -5.41
C ILE A 177 22.73 -3.41 -6.94
N ASN A 178 23.30 -2.33 -7.50
CA ASN A 178 23.68 -2.21 -8.91
C ASN A 178 22.53 -2.51 -9.90
N VAL A 179 21.33 -2.01 -9.58
CA VAL A 179 20.16 -2.07 -10.46
C VAL A 179 19.76 -0.68 -10.94
N ARG A 180 19.29 -0.60 -12.19
CA ARG A 180 18.71 0.63 -12.71
C ARG A 180 17.34 0.85 -12.07
N TYR A 181 17.13 2.04 -11.55
CA TYR A 181 15.87 2.45 -10.95
C TYR A 181 15.57 3.90 -11.26
N VAL A 182 14.31 4.28 -11.10
CA VAL A 182 13.88 5.68 -11.06
C VAL A 182 13.25 5.99 -9.70
N ASN A 183 13.37 7.24 -9.28
CA ASN A 183 12.62 7.71 -8.12
C ASN A 183 11.13 7.60 -8.42
N SER A 184 10.38 6.90 -7.57
CA SER A 184 8.93 6.86 -7.74
C SER A 184 8.36 8.27 -7.54
N SER A 185 7.44 8.66 -8.43
CA SER A 185 6.72 9.94 -8.38
C SER A 185 5.21 9.76 -8.25
N VAL A 186 4.73 8.52 -8.48
CA VAL A 186 3.32 8.14 -8.43
C VAL A 186 3.16 7.06 -7.37
N SER A 187 2.09 7.14 -6.56
CA SER A 187 1.76 6.10 -5.59
C SER A 187 1.05 4.92 -6.26
N LYS A 188 1.03 3.74 -5.63
CA LYS A 188 0.25 2.58 -6.10
C LYS A 188 -1.24 2.93 -6.32
N LEU A 189 -1.85 3.71 -5.42
CA LEU A 189 -3.21 4.26 -5.61
C LEU A 189 -3.29 5.20 -6.82
N GLY A 190 -2.25 6.00 -7.08
CA GLY A 190 -2.16 6.86 -8.26
C GLY A 190 -2.21 6.06 -9.56
N PHE A 191 -1.42 4.98 -9.66
CA PHE A 191 -1.47 4.07 -10.80
C PHE A 191 -2.85 3.43 -10.98
N LEU A 192 -3.44 2.92 -9.89
CA LEU A 192 -4.80 2.36 -9.90
C LEU A 192 -5.83 3.36 -10.45
N LEU A 193 -5.80 4.60 -9.98
CA LEU A 193 -6.77 5.63 -10.39
C LEU A 193 -6.54 6.17 -11.80
N ASN A 194 -5.38 5.93 -12.41
CA ASN A 194 -5.15 6.23 -13.83
C ASN A 194 -5.85 5.23 -14.76
N LEU A 195 -6.25 4.06 -14.26
CA LEU A 195 -7.09 3.13 -15.01
C LEU A 195 -8.49 3.72 -15.21
N ARG A 196 -9.20 3.25 -16.25
CA ARG A 196 -10.63 3.54 -16.42
C ARG A 196 -11.39 2.99 -15.22
N SER A 197 -12.47 3.67 -14.80
CA SER A 197 -13.25 3.26 -13.62
C SER A 197 -13.69 1.80 -13.66
N SER A 198 -14.09 1.29 -14.83
CA SER A 198 -14.49 -0.12 -15.05
C SER A 198 -13.36 -1.14 -14.93
N GLN A 199 -12.10 -0.68 -14.80
CA GLN A 199 -10.89 -1.50 -14.70
C GLN A 199 -10.19 -1.34 -13.35
N ARG A 200 -10.81 -0.67 -12.37
CA ARG A 200 -10.19 -0.41 -11.05
C ARG A 200 -10.50 -1.47 -10.01
N THR A 201 -11.40 -2.40 -10.31
CA THR A 201 -11.79 -3.45 -9.39
C THR A 201 -11.42 -4.80 -9.98
N SER A 202 -10.63 -5.58 -9.25
CA SER A 202 -10.36 -6.98 -9.56
C SER A 202 -11.65 -7.78 -9.40
N ARG A 203 -11.79 -8.87 -10.16
CA ARG A 203 -12.96 -9.76 -10.01
C ARG A 203 -12.92 -10.58 -8.71
N VAL A 204 -11.94 -10.36 -7.83
CA VAL A 204 -11.89 -11.02 -6.51
C VAL A 204 -13.15 -10.70 -5.70
N PHE A 205 -13.81 -9.55 -5.96
CA PHE A 205 -15.10 -9.19 -5.36
C PHE A 205 -16.29 -10.08 -5.75
N SER A 206 -16.22 -10.85 -6.84
CA SER A 206 -17.36 -11.69 -7.28
C SER A 206 -17.34 -13.11 -6.75
N GLU A 207 -16.30 -13.49 -6.00
CA GLU A 207 -16.10 -14.86 -5.48
C GLU A 207 -15.98 -14.93 -3.94
N LEU A 208 -16.14 -13.81 -3.24
CA LEU A 208 -16.31 -13.73 -1.78
C LEU A 208 -17.78 -13.50 -1.44
#